data_AF-A0A7Y5I1C9-F1
#
_entry.id   AF-A0A7Y5I1C9-F1
#
_cell.length_a   1.000
_cell.length_b   1.000
_cell.length_c   1.000
_cell.angle_alpha   90.00
_cell.angle_beta   90.00
_cell.angle_gamma   90.00
#
_symmetry.space_group_name_H-M   'P 1'
#
loop_
_entity.id
_entity.type
_entity.pdbx_description
1 polymer ?
#
loop_
_entity_poly.entity_id
_entity_poly.type
_entity_poly.pdbx_seq_one_letter_code
_entity_poly.pdbx_strand_id
1 'polypeptide(L)'
;RALTVARKRLDGFASNPVKHALYAAKVLLKYKLLEWQRIQLTDLQAWASATPYFGALHARHFGDQPQAQWLQGLADDLVRSGAARREGDGLVNL
;
A
#
# COMPACT_ATOMS: atom_id res chain seq x y z
N ARG A 1 31.57 -14.76 -7.53
CA ARG A 1 30.42 -15.53 -6.97
C ARG A 1 29.35 -14.66 -6.26
N ALA A 2 29.56 -13.35 -6.05
CA ALA A 2 28.55 -12.44 -5.46
C ALA A 2 27.54 -11.86 -6.47
N LEU A 3 27.98 -11.56 -7.70
CA LEU A 3 27.13 -10.98 -8.76
C LEU A 3 25.96 -11.88 -9.16
N THR A 4 26.17 -13.19 -9.26
CA THR A 4 25.12 -14.16 -9.61
C THR A 4 24.01 -14.22 -8.55
N VAL A 5 24.37 -14.10 -7.26
CA VAL A 5 23.41 -14.09 -6.15
C VAL A 5 22.61 -12.78 -6.13
N ALA A 6 23.28 -11.65 -6.37
CA ALA A 6 22.63 -10.35 -6.50
C ALA A 6 21.66 -10.31 -7.70
N ARG A 7 22.08 -10.83 -8.87
CA ARG A 7 21.26 -10.92 -10.09
C ARG A 7 20.03 -11.81 -9.85
N LYS A 8 20.20 -12.99 -9.26
CA LYS A 8 19.11 -13.92 -8.97
C LYS A 8 18.11 -13.37 -7.94
N ARG A 9 18.57 -12.56 -6.97
CA ARG A 9 17.69 -11.79 -6.08
C ARG A 9 16.92 -10.73 -6.86
N LEU A 10 17.59 -9.97 -7.73
CA LEU A 10 16.97 -8.96 -8.58
C LEU A 10 15.92 -9.60 -9.52
N ASP A 11 16.22 -10.77 -10.08
CA ASP A 11 15.29 -11.54 -10.91
C ASP A 11 14.09 -12.02 -10.09
N GLY A 12 14.30 -12.38 -8.81
CA GLY A 12 13.22 -12.66 -7.85
C GLY A 12 12.33 -11.44 -7.58
N PHE A 13 12.90 -10.25 -7.42
CA PHE A 13 12.15 -8.98 -7.31
C PHE A 13 11.41 -8.64 -8.62
N ALA A 14 12.06 -8.85 -9.76
CA ALA A 14 11.51 -8.63 -11.09
C ALA A 14 10.45 -9.68 -11.48
N SER A 15 10.44 -10.86 -10.86
CA SER A 15 9.51 -11.94 -11.21
C SER A 15 8.06 -11.64 -10.87
N ASN A 16 7.80 -10.66 -9.98
CA ASN A 16 6.43 -10.21 -9.71
C ASN A 16 6.37 -8.73 -9.29
N PRO A 17 6.49 -7.79 -10.26
CA PRO A 17 6.53 -6.36 -9.96
C PRO A 17 5.23 -5.86 -9.34
N VAL A 18 4.09 -6.46 -9.70
CA VAL A 18 2.76 -6.12 -9.15
C VAL A 18 2.66 -6.49 -7.68
N LYS A 19 3.10 -7.70 -7.28
CA LYS A 19 3.13 -8.07 -5.85
C LYS A 19 4.02 -7.13 -5.05
N HIS A 20 5.19 -6.78 -5.57
CA HIS A 20 6.09 -5.84 -4.90
C HIS A 20 5.47 -4.45 -4.76
N ALA A 21 4.81 -3.95 -5.80
CA ALA A 21 4.06 -2.69 -5.74
C ALA A 21 2.94 -2.75 -4.70
N LEU A 22 2.21 -3.87 -4.60
CA LEU A 22 1.16 -4.05 -3.59
C LEU A 22 1.74 -4.03 -2.16
N TYR A 23 2.86 -4.71 -1.93
CA TYR A 23 3.54 -4.65 -0.63
C TYR A 23 4.01 -3.24 -0.30
N ALA A 24 4.62 -2.53 -1.25
CA ALA A 24 5.05 -1.15 -1.05
C ALA A 24 3.87 -0.22 -0.69
N ALA A 25 2.74 -0.35 -1.39
CA ALA A 25 1.54 0.42 -1.11
C ALA A 25 1.00 0.18 0.32
N LYS A 26 0.95 -1.10 0.75
CA LYS A 26 0.54 -1.45 2.12
C LYS A 26 1.50 -0.92 3.17
N VAL A 27 2.79 -0.93 2.90
CA VAL A 27 3.80 -0.37 3.79
C VAL A 27 3.60 1.14 3.94
N LEU A 28 3.43 1.88 2.85
CA LEU A 28 3.15 3.33 2.90
C LEU A 28 1.90 3.62 3.73
N LEU A 29 0.83 2.85 3.52
CA LEU A 29 -0.42 2.99 4.26
C LEU A 29 -0.24 2.72 5.76
N LYS A 30 0.49 1.66 6.14
CA LYS A 30 0.77 1.33 7.55
C LYS A 30 1.64 2.39 8.22
N TYR A 31 2.66 2.91 7.55
CA TYR A 31 3.47 4.00 8.09
C TYR A 31 2.62 5.25 8.31
N LYS A 32 1.71 5.56 7.39
CA LYS A 32 0.80 6.70 7.57
C LYS A 32 -0.15 6.49 8.76
N LEU A 33 -0.65 5.27 8.93
CA LEU A 33 -1.50 4.91 10.06
C LEU A 33 -0.73 4.93 11.40
N LEU A 34 0.55 4.58 11.41
CA LEU A 34 1.42 4.72 12.59
C LEU A 34 1.64 6.19 12.98
N GLU A 35 1.72 7.10 12.01
CA GLU A 35 1.86 8.54 12.27
C GLU A 35 0.59 9.13 12.90
N TRP A 36 -0.57 8.80 12.35
CA TRP A 36 -1.84 9.41 12.77
C TRP A 36 -2.57 8.65 13.86
N GLN A 37 -2.22 7.37 14.09
CA GLN A 37 -2.87 6.42 15.01
C GLN A 37 -4.33 6.09 14.67
N ARG A 38 -5.09 7.06 14.15
CA ARG A 38 -6.44 6.95 13.65
C ARG A 38 -6.61 7.87 12.45
N ILE A 39 -7.37 7.43 11.45
CA ILE A 39 -7.65 8.22 10.25
C ILE A 39 -9.05 7.92 9.71
N GLN A 40 -9.77 8.94 9.27
CA GLN A 40 -11.02 8.77 8.51
C GLN A 40 -10.72 8.33 7.06
N LEU A 41 -11.61 7.55 6.44
CA LEU A 41 -11.43 7.12 5.05
C LEU A 41 -11.37 8.29 4.06
N THR A 42 -12.08 9.38 4.34
CA THR A 42 -12.03 10.60 3.52
C THR A 42 -10.64 11.26 3.57
N ASP A 43 -10.05 11.36 4.76
CA ASP A 43 -8.71 11.91 4.93
C ASP A 43 -7.66 10.96 4.33
N LEU A 44 -7.93 9.65 4.36
CA LEU A 44 -7.08 8.65 3.73
C LEU A 44 -7.05 8.81 2.21
N GLN A 45 -8.22 9.02 1.61
CA GLN A 45 -8.34 9.28 0.18
C GLN A 45 -7.63 10.58 -0.20
N ALA A 46 -7.86 11.66 0.56
CA ALA A 46 -7.18 12.93 0.34
C ALA A 46 -5.65 12.78 0.42
N TRP A 47 -5.14 12.06 1.41
CA TRP A 47 -3.71 11.76 1.54
C TRP A 47 -3.18 10.94 0.36
N ALA A 48 -3.90 9.89 -0.05
CA ALA A 48 -3.48 9.03 -1.16
C ALA A 48 -3.41 9.79 -2.49
N SER A 49 -4.35 10.71 -2.74
CA SER A 49 -4.34 11.58 -3.91
C SER A 49 -3.26 12.67 -3.83
N ALA A 50 -2.97 13.18 -2.63
CA ALA A 50 -1.93 14.18 -2.41
C ALA A 50 -0.50 13.61 -2.36
N THR A 51 -0.33 12.29 -2.31
CA THR A 51 0.97 11.63 -2.20
C THR A 51 1.47 11.18 -3.60
N PRO A 52 2.41 11.90 -4.23
CA PRO A 52 2.75 11.68 -5.64
C PRO A 52 3.25 10.26 -5.93
N TYR A 53 4.04 9.70 -5.02
CA TYR A 53 4.55 8.33 -5.18
C TYR A 53 3.45 7.28 -5.10
N PHE A 54 2.44 7.48 -4.24
CA PHE A 54 1.30 6.58 -4.11
C PHE A 54 0.43 6.61 -5.38
N GLY A 55 0.18 7.80 -5.92
CA GLY A 55 -0.48 7.99 -7.21
C GLY A 55 0.28 7.35 -8.38
N ALA A 56 1.61 7.54 -8.45
CA ALA A 56 2.44 6.93 -9.48
C ALA A 56 2.44 5.39 -9.40
N LEU A 57 2.45 4.84 -8.19
CA LEU A 57 2.40 3.39 -7.95
C LEU A 57 1.06 2.80 -8.41
N HIS A 58 -0.06 3.47 -8.09
CA HIS A 58 -1.39 3.12 -8.58
C HIS A 58 -1.45 3.15 -10.10
N ALA A 59 -1.10 4.28 -10.72
CA ALA A 59 -1.19 4.45 -12.17
C ALA A 59 -0.34 3.41 -12.94
N ARG A 60 0.85 3.06 -12.41
CA ARG A 60 1.77 2.14 -13.07
C ARG A 60 1.36 0.67 -12.99
N HIS A 61 0.73 0.24 -11.90
CA HIS A 61 0.53 -1.17 -11.61
C HIS A 61 -0.93 -1.60 -11.38
N PHE A 62 -1.83 -0.64 -11.14
CA PHE A 62 -3.22 -0.86 -10.71
C PHE A 62 -4.20 0.13 -11.36
N GLY A 63 -3.84 0.69 -12.52
CA GLY A 63 -4.64 1.70 -13.23
C GLY A 63 -5.92 1.16 -13.89
N ASP A 64 -6.13 -0.15 -13.85
CA ASP A 64 -7.35 -0.85 -14.29
C ASP A 64 -8.53 -0.70 -13.31
N GLN A 65 -8.28 -0.20 -12.10
CA GLN A 65 -9.31 0.09 -11.10
C GLN A 65 -9.17 1.52 -10.54
N PRO A 66 -10.28 2.16 -10.11
CA PRO A 66 -10.22 3.48 -9.47
C PRO A 66 -9.34 3.50 -8.22
N GLN A 67 -8.57 4.58 -8.01
CA GLN A 67 -7.65 4.71 -6.87
C GLN A 67 -8.38 4.52 -5.52
N ALA A 68 -9.60 5.03 -5.40
CA ALA A 68 -10.41 4.90 -4.19
C ALA A 68 -10.78 3.43 -3.90
N GLN A 69 -11.17 2.66 -4.92
CA GLN A 69 -11.49 1.24 -4.77
C GLN A 69 -10.24 0.43 -4.41
N TRP A 70 -9.12 0.72 -5.05
CA TRP A 70 -7.83 0.10 -4.73
C TRP A 70 -7.39 0.39 -3.30
N LEU A 71 -7.50 1.65 -2.86
CA LEU A 71 -7.18 2.08 -1.51
C LEU A 71 -8.05 1.38 -0.46
N GLN A 72 -9.35 1.20 -0.75
CA GLN A 72 -10.24 0.44 0.11
C GLN A 72 -9.76 -1.01 0.28
N GLY A 73 -9.35 -1.66 -0.82
CA GLY A 73 -8.76 -3.00 -0.75
C GLY A 73 -7.48 -3.07 0.09
N LEU A 74 -6.61 -2.06 0.00
CA LEU A 74 -5.42 -1.97 0.85
C LEU A 74 -5.77 -1.81 2.33
N ALA A 75 -6.78 -1.00 2.64
CA ALA A 75 -7.28 -0.84 4.01
C ALA A 75 -7.85 -2.15 4.56
N ASP A 76 -8.66 -2.85 3.78
CA ASP A 76 -9.24 -4.14 4.15
C ASP A 76 -8.17 -5.22 4.32
N ASP A 77 -7.10 -5.18 3.53
CA ASP A 77 -5.90 -6.02 3.70
C ASP A 77 -5.21 -5.79 5.04
N LEU A 78 -5.05 -4.54 5.48
CA LEU A 78 -4.45 -4.22 6.78
C LEU A 78 -5.33 -4.69 7.94
N VAL A 79 -6.66 -4.57 7.80
CA VAL A 79 -7.60 -5.09 8.79
C VAL A 79 -7.50 -6.61 8.87
N ARG A 80 -7.50 -7.29 7.71
CA ARG A 80 -7.41 -8.74 7.63
C ARG A 80 -6.09 -9.28 8.18
N SER A 81 -4.99 -8.55 8.03
CA SER A 81 -3.70 -8.95 8.61
C SER A 81 -3.50 -8.54 10.07
N GLY A 82 -4.50 -7.92 10.71
CA GLY A 82 -4.41 -7.45 12.09
C GLY A 82 -3.48 -6.25 12.29
N ALA A 83 -3.12 -5.54 11.22
CA ALA A 83 -2.29 -4.34 11.27
C ALA A 83 -3.11 -3.07 11.51
N ALA A 84 -4.43 -3.13 11.35
CA ALA A 84 -5.37 -2.05 11.62
C ALA A 84 -6.72 -2.62 12.08
N ARG A 85 -7.57 -1.78 12.66
CA ARG A 85 -8.97 -2.08 12.95
C ARG A 85 -9.88 -1.04 12.31
N ARG A 86 -11.04 -1.48 11.79
CA ARG A 86 -12.11 -0.58 11.33
C ARG A 86 -12.86 -0.01 12.53
N GLU A 87 -13.03 1.30 12.60
CA GLU A 87 -13.81 1.97 13.65
C GLU A 87 -14.68 3.07 13.03
N GLY A 88 -15.97 2.77 12.87
CA GLY A 88 -16.89 3.59 12.07
C GLY A 88 -16.36 3.77 10.63
N ASP A 89 -16.26 5.02 10.20
CA ASP A 89 -15.75 5.40 8.88
C ASP A 89 -14.22 5.58 8.83
N GLY A 90 -13.50 5.07 9.84
CA GLY A 90 -12.05 5.22 9.96
C GLY A 90 -11.29 3.92 10.18
N LEU A 91 -9.97 4.03 10.11
CA LEU A 91 -9.00 3.01 10.47
C LEU A 91 -8.26 3.44 11.74
N VAL A 92 -8.02 2.49 12.63
CA VAL A 92 -7.22 2.65 13.84
C VAL A 92 -6.01 1.74 13.75
N ASN A 93 -4.85 2.26 14.10
CA ASN A 93 -3.62 1.51 14.20
C ASN A 93 -3.74 0.40 15.26
N LEU A 94 -3.20 -0.77 14.95
CA LEU A 94 -2.94 -1.86 15.91
C LEU A 94 -1.43 -2.06 16.09
#